data_AF-A0A9J9BCA9-F1
#
_entry.id   AF-A0A9J9BCA9-F1
#
_cell.length_a   1.000
_cell.length_b   1.000
_cell.length_c   1.000
_cell.angle_alpha   90.00
_cell.angle_beta   90.00
_cell.angle_gamma   90.00
#
_symmetry.space_group_name_H-M   'P 1'
#
loop_
_entity.id
_entity.type
_entity.pdbx_description
1 polymer ?
#
loop_
_entity_poly.entity_id
_entity_poly.type
_entity_poly.pdbx_seq_one_letter_code
_entity_poly.pdbx_strand_id
1 'polypeptide(L)' 'MLRLLFLLPLILCLLWFAYLRLRGFSLRQGKQGFIYILVFSAIIAAFYTVMLWLTAA' A
#
# COMPACT_ATOMS: atom_id res chain seq x y z
N MET A 1 13.56 -12.03 -0.84
CA MET A 1 13.09 -11.53 0.47
C MET A 1 12.20 -10.29 0.39
N LEU A 2 12.31 -9.43 -0.64
CA LEU A 2 11.44 -8.25 -0.86
C LEU A 2 9.99 -8.56 -1.32
N ARG A 3 9.69 -9.80 -1.71
CA ARG A 3 8.41 -10.18 -2.36
C ARG A 3 7.18 -9.97 -1.46
N LEU A 4 7.34 -10.18 -0.15
CA LEU A 4 6.28 -9.95 0.83
C LEU A 4 5.96 -8.47 1.03
N LEU A 5 6.96 -7.59 0.94
CA LEU A 5 6.77 -6.14 1.09
C LEU A 5 5.93 -5.56 -0.05
N PHE A 6 6.01 -6.16 -1.25
CA PHE A 6 5.15 -5.78 -2.39
C PHE A 6 3.73 -6.36 -2.29
N LEU A 7 3.56 -7.52 -1.65
CA LEU A 7 2.23 -8.11 -1.41
C LEU A 7 1.46 -7.39 -0.31
N LEU A 8 2.16 -6.79 0.66
CA LEU A 8 1.57 -6.09 1.80
C LEU A 8 0.50 -5.05 1.38
N PRO A 9 0.78 -4.08 0.46
CA PRO A 9 -0.24 -3.14 -0.01
C PRO A 9 -1.44 -3.82 -0.66
N LEU A 10 -1.21 -4.90 -1.40
CA LEU A 10 -2.27 -5.63 -2.09
C LEU A 10 -3.24 -6.27 -1.08
N ILE A 11 -2.68 -6.88 -0.03
CA ILE A 11 -3.47 -7.50 1.05
C ILE A 11 -4.22 -6.43 1.84
N LEU A 12 -3.57 -5.30 2.16
CA LEU A 12 -4.20 -4.16 2.83
C LEU A 12 -5.35 -3.56 1.99
N CYS A 13 -5.17 -3.43 0.67
CA CYS A 13 -6.22 -2.98 -0.24
C CYS A 13 -7.42 -3.94 -0.25
N LEU A 14 -7.17 -5.26 -0.28
CA LEU A 14 -8.23 -6.27 -0.22
C LEU A 14 -8.97 -6.27 1.12
N LEU A 15 -8.25 -6.14 2.23
CA LEU A 15 -8.84 -6.02 3.57
C LEU A 15 -9.70 -4.76 3.69
N TRP A 16 -9.19 -3.62 3.20
CA TRP A 16 -9.93 -2.36 3.21
C TRP A 16 -11.18 -2.41 2.32
N PHE A 17 -11.09 -3.06 1.15
CA PHE A 17 -12.22 -3.33 0.29
C PHE A 17 -13.28 -4.19 0.98
N ALA A 18 -12.88 -5.30 1.61
CA ALA A 18 -13.76 -6.17 2.36
C ALA A 18 -14.44 -5.42 3.53
N TYR A 19 -13.68 -4.60 4.26
CA TYR A 19 -14.19 -3.77 5.35
C TYR A 19 -15.28 -2.79 4.89
N LEU A 20 -15.06 -2.09 3.77
CA LEU A 20 -16.05 -1.18 3.20
C LEU A 20 -17.32 -1.93 2.78
N ARG A 21 -17.15 -3.11 2.16
CA ARG A 21 -18.28 -3.93 1.69
C ARG A 21 -19.11 -4.47 2.86
N LEU A 22 -18.47 -4.93 3.93
CA LEU A 22 -19.13 -5.41 5.15
C LEU A 22 -19.90 -4.30 5.88
N ARG A 23 -19.43 -3.06 5.80
CA ARG A 23 -20.08 -1.89 6.41
C ARG A 23 -21.09 -1.20 5.49
N GLY A 24 -21.27 -1.67 4.26
CA GLY A 24 -22.16 -1.04 3.28
C GLY A 24 -21.68 0.33 2.78
N PHE A 25 -20.40 0.66 2.99
CA PHE A 25 -19.82 1.91 2.50
C PHE A 25 -19.53 1.84 1.00
N SER A 26 -19.80 2.95 0.31
CA SER A 26 -19.44 3.06 -1.11
C SER A 26 -17.92 3.18 -1.28
N LEU A 27 -17.41 2.69 -2.41
CA LEU A 27 -15.99 2.85 -2.80
C LEU A 27 -15.54 4.32 -2.79
N ARG A 28 -16.46 5.26 -3.03
CA ARG A 28 -16.19 6.70 -3.00
C ARG A 28 -15.83 7.20 -1.60
N GLN A 29 -16.51 6.68 -0.57
CA GLN A 29 -16.23 7.03 0.82
C GLN A 29 -14.94 6.37 1.33
N GLY A 30 -14.63 5.18 0.83
CA GLY A 30 -13.43 4.44 1.21
C GLY A 30 -12.15 4.84 0.47
N LYS A 31 -12.23 5.74 -0.51
CA LYS A 31 -11.12 6.10 -1.40
C LYS A 31 -9.89 6.60 -0.65
N GLN A 32 -10.10 7.28 0.48
CA GLN A 32 -9.02 7.83 1.29
C GLN A 32 -8.12 6.73 1.90
N GLY A 33 -8.70 5.60 2.34
CA GLY A 33 -7.91 4.47 2.85
C GLY A 33 -7.05 3.81 1.78
N PHE A 34 -7.55 3.68 0.54
CA PHE A 34 -6.74 3.21 -0.58
C PHE A 34 -5.58 4.16 -0.89
N ILE A 35 -5.80 5.48 -0.83
CA ILE A 35 -4.74 6.47 -1.01
C ILE A 35 -3.67 6.33 0.09
N TYR A 36 -4.07 6.16 1.36
CA TYR A 36 -3.10 5.94 2.44
C TYR A 36 -2.23 4.70 2.21
N ILE A 37 -2.84 3.57 1.82
CA ILE A 37 -2.11 2.32 1.55
C ILE A 37 -1.11 2.52 0.40
N LEU A 38 -1.54 3.20 -0.66
CA LEU A 38 -0.73 3.43 -1.85
C LEU A 38 0.42 4.40 -1.57
N VAL A 39 0.16 5.51 -0.88
CA VAL A 39 1.17 6.50 -0.48
C VAL A 39 2.20 5.86 0.45
N PHE A 40 1.77 5.14 1.48
CA PHE A 40 2.66 4.45 2.41
C PHE A 40 3.60 3.48 1.67
N SER A 41 3.04 2.71 0.74
CA SER A 41 3.81 1.74 -0.04
C SER A 41 4.76 2.40 -1.04
N ALA A 42 4.34 3.52 -1.64
CA ALA A 42 5.19 4.31 -2.52
C ALA A 42 6.38 4.94 -1.77
N ILE A 43 6.17 5.43 -0.54
CA ILE A 43 7.23 5.95 0.32
C ILE A 43 8.25 4.86 0.63
N ILE A 44 7.80 3.67 1.02
CA ILE A 44 8.69 2.54 1.31
C ILE A 44 9.49 2.14 0.06
N ALA A 45 8.83 2.04 -1.09
CA ALA A 45 9.50 1.71 -2.36
C ALA A 45 10.54 2.77 -2.73
N ALA A 46 10.21 4.06 -2.63
CA ALA A 46 11.15 5.15 -2.87
C ALA A 46 12.34 5.10 -1.92
N PHE A 47 12.10 4.87 -0.62
CA PHE A 47 13.16 4.75 0.38
C PHE A 47 14.14 3.61 0.05
N TYR A 48 13.63 2.42 -0.25
CA TYR A 48 14.49 1.29 -0.64
C TYR A 48 15.22 1.53 -1.96
N THR A 49 14.59 2.24 -2.91
CA THR A 49 15.22 2.60 -4.19
C THR A 49 16.39 3.56 -3.97
N VAL A 50 16.19 4.58 -3.13
CA VAL A 50 17.26 5.54 -2.76
C VAL A 50 18.37 4.86 -1.99
N MET A 51 18.05 3.99 -1.01
CA MET A 51 19.05 3.22 -0.28
C MET A 51 19.87 2.34 -1.22
N LEU A 52 19.23 1.61 -2.13
CA LEU A 52 19.93 0.80 -3.13
C LEU A 52 20.87 1.64 -3.99
N TRP A 53 20.42 2.81 -4.44
CA TRP A 53 21.27 3.71 -5.21
C TRP A 53 22.48 4.22 -4.40
N LEU A 54 22.27 4.57 -3.13
CA LEU A 54 23.33 5.05 -2.24
C LEU A 54 24.31 3.96 -1.79
N THR A 55 23.89 2.70 -1.70
CA THR A 55 24.76 1.57 -1.31
C THR A 55 25.37 0.83 -2.50
N ALA A 56 24.84 1.02 -3.71
CA ALA A 56 25.43 0.51 -4.95
C ALA A 56 26.47 1.47 -5.57
N ALA A 57 26.59 2.70 -5.05
CA ALA A 57 27.64 3.67 -5.35
C ALA A 57 28.84 3.50 -4.41
#